data_AF-A0A934Y0C2-F1
#
_entry.id   AF-A0A934Y0C2-F1
#
_cell.length_a   1.000
_cell.length_b   1.000
_cell.length_c   1.000
_cell.angle_alpha   90.00
_cell.angle_beta   90.00
_cell.angle_gamma   90.00
#
_symmetry.space_group_name_H-M   'P 1'
#
loop_
_entity.id
_entity.type
_entity.pdbx_description
1 polymer ?
#
loop_
_entity_poly.entity_id
_entity_poly.type
_entity_poly.pdbx_seq_one_letter_code
_entity_poly.pdbx_strand_id
1 'polypeptide(L)'
;MTLIVFHPKKKSLIWDLAVIVAVQLGALGYGVWVMAQSRPVYLVGAIDRYELVTANNIHPDELAAAAQPEWKSLSWFGPVVVGTKAPDNPTERIDQALAALNGGPDLAQLPRYFVPLSAIADKLVEKSRPLADYETIAREHITELRRWLKANGIDESSVAVLPLKARLGVGAVLIDRNTAIPLRTATFDGYATPNSGPADNAEPTR
;
A
#
# COMPACT_ATOMS: atom_id res chain seq x y z
N MET A 1 -29.59 -7.61 -26.80
CA MET A 1 -30.84 -8.41 -26.77
C MET A 1 -31.77 -7.77 -25.75
N THR A 2 -32.43 -6.70 -26.19
CA THR A 2 -33.88 -6.69 -26.47
C THR A 2 -34.71 -6.50 -25.21
N LEU A 3 -34.87 -5.21 -24.89
CA LEU A 3 -35.87 -4.55 -24.07
C LEU A 3 -37.31 -4.86 -24.56
N ILE A 4 -37.67 -6.14 -24.71
CA ILE A 4 -38.92 -6.59 -25.32
C ILE A 4 -39.39 -7.86 -24.61
N VAL A 5 -39.86 -7.72 -23.36
CA VAL A 5 -41.07 -8.35 -22.82
C VAL A 5 -41.54 -7.52 -21.62
N PHE A 6 -41.95 -6.27 -21.85
CA PHE A 6 -42.61 -5.46 -20.83
C PHE A 6 -44.10 -5.83 -20.83
N HIS A 7 -44.50 -6.76 -19.97
CA HIS A 7 -45.91 -7.05 -19.66
C HIS A 7 -46.23 -6.46 -18.27
N PRO A 8 -46.75 -5.22 -18.18
CA PRO A 8 -46.83 -4.43 -16.94
C PRO A 8 -47.94 -4.84 -15.95
N LYS A 9 -48.47 -6.08 -16.01
CA LYS A 9 -49.64 -6.51 -15.21
C LYS A 9 -49.45 -7.79 -14.37
N LYS A 10 -48.24 -8.30 -14.17
CA LYS A 10 -47.99 -9.45 -13.27
C LYS A 10 -47.19 -9.03 -12.03
N LYS A 11 -47.78 -9.22 -10.84
CA LYS A 11 -47.12 -9.00 -9.52
C LYS A 11 -45.80 -9.77 -9.38
N SER A 12 -45.62 -10.86 -10.12
CA SER A 12 -44.38 -11.64 -10.18
C SER A 12 -43.18 -10.85 -10.74
N LEU A 13 -43.38 -9.87 -11.63
CA LEU A 13 -42.29 -9.10 -12.22
C LEU A 13 -41.67 -8.12 -11.22
N ILE A 14 -42.48 -7.55 -10.33
CA ILE A 14 -42.02 -6.65 -9.27
C ILE A 14 -41.21 -7.44 -8.23
N TRP A 15 -41.64 -8.66 -7.90
CA TRP A 15 -40.90 -9.56 -7.01
C TRP A 15 -39.55 -9.97 -7.60
N ASP A 16 -39.50 -10.34 -8.87
CA ASP A 16 -38.25 -10.70 -9.54
C ASP A 16 -37.25 -9.52 -9.53
N LEU A 17 -37.72 -8.32 -9.88
CA LEU A 17 -36.91 -7.10 -9.81
C LEU A 17 -36.45 -6.78 -8.37
N ALA A 18 -37.32 -6.95 -7.36
CA ALA A 18 -36.97 -6.72 -5.97
C ALA A 18 -35.89 -7.69 -5.48
N VAL A 19 -35.96 -8.96 -5.87
CA VAL A 19 -34.93 -9.96 -5.56
C VAL A 19 -33.61 -9.60 -6.24
N ILE A 20 -33.62 -9.22 -7.53
CA ILE A 20 -32.42 -8.79 -8.25
C ILE A 20 -31.77 -7.59 -7.55
N VAL A 21 -32.55 -6.56 -7.20
CA VAL A 21 -32.06 -5.37 -6.49
C VAL A 21 -31.50 -5.75 -5.12
N ALA A 22 -32.15 -6.64 -4.36
CA ALA A 22 -31.67 -7.08 -3.07
C ALA A 22 -30.32 -7.83 -3.16
N VAL A 23 -30.17 -8.71 -4.15
CA VAL A 23 -28.92 -9.42 -4.42
C VAL A 23 -27.81 -8.43 -4.84
N GLN A 24 -28.14 -7.45 -5.69
CA GLN A 24 -27.18 -6.40 -6.10
C GLN A 24 -26.73 -5.54 -4.92
N LEU A 25 -27.65 -5.14 -4.04
CA LEU A 25 -27.31 -4.40 -2.81
C LEU A 25 -26.44 -5.24 -1.87
N GLY A 26 -26.71 -6.54 -1.75
CA GLY A 26 -25.87 -7.47 -1.00
C GLY A 26 -24.46 -7.56 -1.58
N ALA A 27 -24.35 -7.72 -2.90
CA ALA A 27 -23.06 -7.75 -3.60
C ALA A 27 -22.30 -6.43 -3.47
N LEU A 28 -22.99 -5.29 -3.57
CA LEU A 28 -22.41 -3.96 -3.40
C LEU A 28 -21.89 -3.76 -1.96
N GLY A 29 -22.71 -4.11 -0.96
CA GLY A 29 -22.33 -4.01 0.45
C GLY A 29 -21.11 -4.88 0.77
N TYR A 30 -21.07 -6.11 0.25
CA TYR A 30 -19.89 -6.97 0.36
C TYR A 30 -18.66 -6.37 -0.33
N GLY A 31 -18.82 -5.83 -1.53
CA GLY A 31 -17.73 -5.16 -2.25
C GLY A 31 -17.14 -3.99 -1.46
N VAL A 32 -18.00 -3.12 -0.92
CA VAL A 32 -17.58 -2.00 -0.05
C VAL A 32 -16.88 -2.50 1.20
N TRP A 33 -17.38 -3.56 1.83
CA TRP A 33 -16.75 -4.15 3.01
C TRP A 33 -15.35 -4.72 2.70
N VAL A 34 -15.20 -5.47 1.60
CA VAL A 34 -13.90 -6.00 1.16
C VAL A 34 -12.90 -4.87 0.85
N MET A 35 -13.36 -3.80 0.20
CA MET A 35 -12.54 -2.61 -0.06
C MET A 35 -12.12 -1.92 1.24
N ALA A 36 -13.05 -1.76 2.19
CA ALA A 36 -12.76 -1.15 3.48
C ALA A 36 -11.71 -1.94 4.28
N GLN A 37 -11.71 -3.28 4.18
CA GLN A 37 -10.73 -4.16 4.81
C GLN A 37 -9.38 -4.20 4.10
N SER A 38 -9.38 -4.07 2.77
CA SER A 38 -8.15 -4.11 1.96
C SER A 38 -7.48 -2.76 1.80
N ARG A 39 -7.99 -1.70 2.45
CA ARG A 39 -7.41 -0.36 2.36
C ARG A 39 -6.02 -0.31 3.01
N PRO A 40 -5.04 0.36 2.40
CA PRO A 40 -3.74 0.60 3.03
C PRO A 40 -3.89 1.61 4.17
N VAL A 41 -3.37 1.25 5.35
CA VAL A 41 -3.48 2.07 6.58
C VAL A 41 -2.12 2.56 7.07
N TYR A 42 -1.05 1.81 6.81
CA TYR A 42 0.29 2.16 7.21
C TYR A 42 1.30 1.83 6.12
N LEU A 43 2.32 2.68 6.00
CA LEU A 43 3.54 2.40 5.27
C LEU A 43 4.67 2.38 6.31
N VAL A 44 5.08 1.17 6.69
CA VAL A 44 5.96 0.94 7.83
C VAL A 44 7.39 0.76 7.36
N GLY A 45 8.29 1.64 7.78
CA GLY A 45 9.73 1.47 7.61
C GLY A 45 10.26 0.44 8.61
N ALA A 46 10.80 -0.66 8.11
CA ALA A 46 11.65 -1.59 8.84
C ALA A 46 13.12 -1.33 8.48
N ILE A 47 14.08 -1.88 9.22
CA ILE A 47 15.52 -1.57 9.08
C ILE A 47 16.03 -1.63 7.63
N ASP A 48 15.49 -2.54 6.80
CA ASP A 48 15.95 -2.84 5.45
C ASP A 48 14.91 -2.62 4.34
N ARG A 49 13.67 -2.24 4.67
CA ARG A 49 12.57 -2.16 3.69
C ARG A 49 11.40 -1.33 4.21
N TYR A 50 10.51 -0.95 3.30
CA TYR A 50 9.17 -0.51 3.64
C TYR A 50 8.15 -1.63 3.46
N GLU A 51 7.13 -1.66 4.31
CA GLU A 51 6.01 -2.60 4.20
C GLU A 51 4.67 -1.85 4.20
N LEU A 52 3.85 -2.09 3.18
CA LEU A 52 2.51 -1.55 3.08
C LEU A 52 1.54 -2.48 3.80
N VAL A 53 0.95 -2.01 4.88
CA VAL A 53 0.05 -2.77 5.75
C VAL A 53 -1.39 -2.31 5.54
N THR A 54 -2.30 -3.25 5.31
CA THR A 54 -3.73 -3.00 5.14
C THR A 54 -4.51 -3.19 6.43
N ALA A 55 -5.72 -2.62 6.51
CA ALA A 55 -6.51 -2.60 7.74
C ALA A 55 -6.75 -4.01 8.32
N ASN A 56 -7.00 -4.99 7.47
CA ASN A 56 -7.23 -6.38 7.86
C ASN A 56 -5.97 -7.14 8.31
N ASN A 57 -4.76 -6.58 8.13
CA ASN A 57 -3.51 -7.19 8.57
C ASN A 57 -3.14 -6.84 10.02
N ILE A 58 -3.87 -5.91 10.66
CA ILE A 58 -3.62 -5.54 12.05
C ILE A 58 -4.74 -6.11 12.90
N HIS A 59 -4.39 -6.97 13.84
CA HIS A 59 -5.35 -7.49 14.81
C HIS A 59 -5.84 -6.39 15.76
N PRO A 60 -7.13 -6.37 16.14
CA PRO A 60 -7.67 -5.38 17.06
C PRO A 60 -6.91 -5.29 18.40
N ASP A 61 -6.46 -6.42 18.92
CA ASP A 61 -5.69 -6.49 20.18
C ASP A 61 -4.31 -5.81 20.03
N GLU A 62 -3.67 -5.98 18.87
CA GLU A 62 -2.39 -5.33 18.55
C GLU A 62 -2.54 -3.82 18.34
N LEU A 63 -3.66 -3.41 17.73
CA LEU A 63 -4.00 -2.01 17.56
C LEU A 63 -4.23 -1.33 18.92
N ALA A 64 -4.92 -2.00 19.85
CA ALA A 64 -5.12 -1.49 21.20
C ALA A 64 -3.80 -1.38 21.99
N ALA A 65 -2.86 -2.30 21.71
CA ALA A 65 -1.52 -2.34 22.28
C ALA A 65 -0.52 -1.34 21.63
N ALA A 66 -0.96 -0.48 20.71
CA ALA A 66 -0.06 0.49 20.10
C ALA A 66 0.62 1.38 21.15
N ALA A 67 1.91 1.65 20.93
CA ALA A 67 2.73 2.41 21.87
C ALA A 67 2.25 3.86 22.06
N GLN A 68 1.62 4.44 21.03
CA GLN A 68 1.12 5.81 21.04
C GLN A 68 -0.37 5.87 20.66
N PRO A 69 -1.15 6.82 21.21
CA PRO A 69 -2.57 6.97 20.90
C PRO A 69 -2.88 7.19 19.42
N GLU A 70 -2.00 7.91 18.71
CA GLU A 70 -2.16 8.20 17.28
C GLU A 70 -2.20 6.94 16.40
N TRP A 71 -1.52 5.86 16.80
CA TRP A 71 -1.49 4.60 16.07
C TRP A 71 -2.51 3.57 16.55
N LYS A 72 -3.36 3.93 17.54
CA LYS A 72 -4.49 3.10 17.97
C LYS A 72 -5.70 3.20 17.04
N SER A 73 -5.62 4.03 16.01
CA SER A 73 -6.68 4.22 15.04
C SER A 73 -6.17 3.96 13.62
N LEU A 74 -7.01 3.38 12.78
CA LEU A 74 -6.68 3.09 11.39
C LEU A 74 -7.15 4.23 10.50
N SER A 75 -6.22 4.87 9.80
CA SER A 75 -6.53 5.95 8.86
C SER A 75 -7.52 5.50 7.77
N TRP A 76 -8.36 6.44 7.33
CA TRP A 76 -9.29 6.28 6.21
C TRP A 76 -8.86 7.03 4.95
N PHE A 77 -7.99 8.03 5.09
CA PHE A 77 -7.62 8.94 4.00
C PHE A 77 -6.29 8.58 3.32
N GLY A 78 -5.67 7.47 3.73
CA GLY A 78 -4.42 6.98 3.16
C GLY A 78 -3.48 6.39 4.22
N PRO A 79 -2.37 5.77 3.78
CA PRO A 79 -1.42 5.15 4.68
C PRO A 79 -0.63 6.20 5.48
N VAL A 80 -0.52 5.99 6.78
CA VAL A 80 0.35 6.77 7.65
C VAL A 80 1.76 6.19 7.59
N VAL A 81 2.77 7.04 7.39
CA VAL A 81 4.17 6.62 7.37
C VAL A 81 4.70 6.54 8.80
N VAL A 82 5.16 5.36 9.20
CA VAL A 82 5.70 5.11 10.54
C VAL A 82 6.95 4.23 10.45
N GLY A 83 7.79 4.26 11.48
CA GLY A 83 8.86 3.28 11.63
C GLY A 83 8.45 2.14 12.55
N THR A 84 9.13 0.99 12.46
CA THR A 84 9.05 -0.08 13.44
C THR A 84 10.43 -0.42 13.99
N LYS A 85 10.54 -0.72 15.29
CA LYS A 85 11.78 -1.16 15.93
C LYS A 85 11.67 -2.62 16.35
N ALA A 86 12.79 -3.34 16.27
CA ALA A 86 12.85 -4.68 16.87
C ALA A 86 12.65 -4.59 18.40
N PRO A 87 12.08 -5.64 19.04
CA PRO A 87 11.95 -5.73 20.51
C PRO A 87 13.29 -5.42 21.20
N ASP A 88 13.33 -4.87 22.41
CA ASP A 88 14.63 -4.55 23.04
C ASP A 88 15.35 -5.82 23.54
N ASN A 89 14.60 -6.84 23.94
CA ASN A 89 15.09 -8.12 24.45
C ASN A 89 15.51 -9.07 23.29
N PRO A 90 16.75 -9.59 23.27
CA PRO A 90 17.21 -10.53 22.25
C PRO A 90 16.37 -11.80 22.11
N THR A 91 15.85 -12.35 23.23
CA THR A 91 15.01 -13.55 23.19
C THR A 91 13.69 -13.25 22.49
N GLU A 92 13.03 -12.14 22.85
CA GLU A 92 11.79 -11.71 22.21
C GLU A 92 11.97 -11.40 20.72
N ARG A 93 13.14 -10.85 20.32
CA ARG A 93 13.47 -10.66 18.89
C ARG A 93 13.46 -11.98 18.13
N ILE A 94 14.08 -13.01 18.70
CA ILE A 94 14.18 -14.33 18.08
C ILE A 94 12.79 -14.98 18.02
N ASP A 95 12.05 -14.94 19.13
CA ASP A 95 10.70 -15.48 19.20
C ASP A 95 9.77 -14.81 18.18
N GLN A 96 9.86 -13.48 18.06
CA GLN A 96 9.08 -12.73 17.08
C GLN A 96 9.47 -13.07 15.63
N ALA A 97 10.77 -13.21 15.35
CA ALA A 97 11.25 -13.59 14.04
C ALA A 97 10.78 -15.02 13.66
N LEU A 98 10.88 -15.97 14.59
CA LEU A 98 10.37 -17.33 14.40
C LEU A 98 8.85 -17.35 14.23
N ALA A 99 8.11 -16.56 15.00
CA ALA A 99 6.67 -16.43 14.85
C ALA A 99 6.31 -15.93 13.44
N ALA A 100 6.97 -14.89 12.95
CA ALA A 100 6.76 -14.36 11.60
C ALA A 100 7.07 -15.42 10.51
N LEU A 101 8.15 -16.20 10.68
CA LEU A 101 8.47 -17.31 9.77
C LEU A 101 7.43 -18.43 9.78
N ASN A 102 6.78 -18.66 10.92
CA ASN A 102 5.70 -19.64 11.06
C ASN A 102 4.32 -19.09 10.66
N GLY A 103 4.26 -17.94 9.97
CA GLY A 103 3.02 -17.32 9.50
C GLY A 103 2.34 -16.39 10.50
N GLY A 104 3.02 -16.05 11.60
CA GLY A 104 2.63 -14.98 12.52
C GLY A 104 2.85 -13.58 11.93
N PRO A 105 2.42 -12.53 12.65
CA PRO A 105 2.55 -11.15 12.18
C PRO A 105 4.02 -10.70 12.12
N ASP A 106 4.37 -9.95 11.06
CA ASP A 106 5.66 -9.26 10.96
C ASP A 106 5.69 -8.05 11.92
N LEU A 107 6.87 -7.52 12.24
CA LEU A 107 7.03 -6.31 13.07
C LEU A 107 6.30 -5.10 12.50
N ALA A 108 6.12 -5.05 11.18
CA ALA A 108 5.33 -4.02 10.51
C ALA A 108 3.83 -4.09 10.84
N GLN A 109 3.33 -5.24 11.29
CA GLN A 109 1.91 -5.47 11.61
C GLN A 109 1.62 -5.34 13.12
N LEU A 110 2.63 -4.91 13.90
CA LEU A 110 2.57 -4.83 15.35
C LEU A 110 2.73 -3.38 15.82
N PRO A 111 1.64 -2.61 15.96
CA PRO A 111 1.67 -1.20 16.38
C PRO A 111 2.37 -0.94 17.72
N ARG A 112 2.51 -1.96 18.58
CA ARG A 112 3.30 -1.87 19.83
C ARG A 112 4.77 -1.55 19.60
N TYR A 113 5.31 -1.87 18.42
CA TYR A 113 6.71 -1.62 18.04
C TYR A 113 6.87 -0.39 17.15
N PHE A 114 5.77 0.34 16.89
CA PHE A 114 5.83 1.54 16.08
C PHE A 114 6.62 2.64 16.80
N VAL A 115 7.36 3.39 16.00
CA VAL A 115 8.15 4.55 16.39
C VAL A 115 8.02 5.61 15.31
N PRO A 116 8.28 6.89 15.62
CA PRO A 116 8.38 7.92 14.58
C PRO A 116 9.41 7.50 13.54
N LEU A 117 9.14 7.77 12.26
CA LEU A 117 10.05 7.39 11.18
C LEU A 117 11.47 7.93 11.39
N SER A 118 11.58 9.15 11.92
CA SER A 118 12.86 9.79 12.27
C SER A 118 13.73 8.96 13.22
N ALA A 119 13.15 8.11 14.08
CA ALA A 119 13.90 7.28 15.00
C ALA A 119 14.67 6.12 14.32
N ILE A 120 14.33 5.80 13.07
CA ILE A 120 14.97 4.73 12.28
C ILE A 120 15.48 5.22 10.93
N ALA A 121 15.35 6.52 10.63
CA ALA A 121 15.70 7.09 9.33
C ALA A 121 17.15 6.78 8.94
N ASP A 122 18.10 6.97 9.86
CA ASP A 122 19.52 6.67 9.62
C ASP A 122 19.74 5.21 9.21
N LYS A 123 19.05 4.27 9.87
CA LYS A 123 19.16 2.84 9.59
C LYS A 123 18.58 2.48 8.23
N LEU A 124 17.42 3.06 7.89
CA LEU A 124 16.79 2.91 6.57
C LEU A 124 17.72 3.41 5.46
N VAL A 125 18.30 4.60 5.64
CA VAL A 125 19.21 5.21 4.67
C VAL A 125 20.50 4.39 4.55
N GLU A 126 21.03 3.85 5.65
CA GLU A 126 22.20 2.97 5.64
C GLU A 126 21.96 1.70 4.80
N LYS A 127 20.74 1.13 4.85
CA LYS A 127 20.37 -0.06 4.05
C LYS A 127 19.86 0.27 2.66
N SER A 128 19.68 1.55 2.35
CA SER A 128 19.21 2.01 1.05
C SER A 128 20.29 1.91 -0.03
N ARG A 129 19.87 1.88 -1.29
CA ARG A 129 20.77 1.86 -2.45
C ARG A 129 20.56 3.09 -3.32
N PRO A 130 21.59 3.53 -4.07
CA PRO A 130 21.42 4.53 -5.11
C PRO A 130 20.39 4.07 -6.16
N LEU A 131 19.67 5.03 -6.75
CA LEU A 131 18.70 4.75 -7.83
C LEU A 131 19.35 4.02 -9.02
N ALA A 132 20.62 4.31 -9.31
CA ALA A 132 21.38 3.68 -10.38
C ALA A 132 21.65 2.18 -10.16
N ASP A 133 21.72 1.73 -8.90
CA ASP A 133 22.14 0.38 -8.51
C ASP A 133 20.95 -0.56 -8.25
N TYR A 134 19.72 -0.07 -8.45
CA TYR A 134 18.52 -0.84 -8.19
C TYR A 134 18.12 -1.65 -9.43
N GLU A 135 18.84 -2.73 -9.68
CA GLU A 135 18.67 -3.63 -10.84
C GLU A 135 17.26 -4.20 -10.97
N THR A 136 16.50 -4.27 -9.86
CA THR A 136 15.12 -4.75 -9.85
C THR A 136 14.14 -3.76 -10.52
N ILE A 137 14.51 -2.49 -10.69
CA ILE A 137 13.71 -1.51 -11.43
C ILE A 137 14.00 -1.62 -12.93
N ALA A 138 12.96 -1.91 -13.71
CA ALA A 138 13.02 -1.85 -15.16
C ALA A 138 13.58 -0.49 -15.62
N ARG A 139 14.48 -0.48 -16.62
CA ARG A 139 15.22 0.72 -17.04
C ARG A 139 14.29 1.87 -17.47
N GLU A 140 13.12 1.53 -17.99
CA GLU A 140 12.06 2.46 -18.38
C GLU A 140 11.53 3.25 -17.18
N HIS A 141 11.27 2.55 -16.06
CA HIS A 141 10.83 3.17 -14.81
C HIS A 141 11.91 4.04 -14.17
N ILE A 142 13.19 3.64 -14.24
CA ILE A 142 14.30 4.50 -13.77
C ILE A 142 14.32 5.81 -14.56
N THR A 143 14.11 5.74 -15.88
CA THR A 143 14.10 6.93 -16.75
C THR A 143 12.91 7.84 -16.45
N GLU A 144 11.75 7.27 -16.12
CA GLU A 144 10.58 8.03 -15.66
C GLU A 144 10.85 8.69 -14.30
N LEU A 145 11.42 7.96 -13.35
CA LEU A 145 11.79 8.50 -12.03
C LEU A 145 12.76 9.67 -12.15
N ARG A 146 13.79 9.56 -13.00
CA ARG A 146 14.73 10.67 -13.26
C ARG A 146 14.06 11.89 -13.86
N ARG A 147 13.13 11.69 -14.80
CA ARG A 147 12.33 12.79 -15.37
C ARG A 147 11.49 13.47 -14.30
N TRP A 148 10.84 12.69 -13.44
CA TRP A 148 10.06 13.19 -12.32
C TRP A 148 10.93 13.95 -11.30
N LEU A 149 12.09 13.42 -10.92
CA LEU A 149 13.05 14.08 -10.02
C LEU A 149 13.44 15.46 -10.56
N LYS A 150 13.85 15.52 -11.84
CA LYS A 150 14.22 16.76 -12.51
C LYS A 150 13.06 17.77 -12.56
N ALA A 151 11.84 17.31 -12.84
CA ALA A 151 10.67 18.17 -12.88
C ALA A 151 10.29 18.76 -11.51
N ASN A 152 10.61 18.05 -10.42
CA ASN A 152 10.36 18.51 -9.05
C ASN A 152 11.58 19.19 -8.41
N GLY A 153 12.69 19.38 -9.15
CA GLY A 153 13.91 20.00 -8.64
C GLY A 153 14.63 19.17 -7.56
N ILE A 154 14.42 17.85 -7.53
CA ILE A 154 15.05 16.94 -6.58
C ILE A 154 16.31 16.35 -7.22
N ASP A 155 17.43 16.42 -6.49
CA ASP A 155 18.71 15.88 -6.96
C ASP A 155 18.75 14.35 -6.79
N GLU A 156 19.25 13.61 -7.79
CA GLU A 156 19.35 12.14 -7.73
C GLU A 156 20.29 11.66 -6.59
N SER A 157 21.27 12.47 -6.19
CA SER A 157 22.15 12.17 -5.05
C SER A 157 21.46 12.34 -3.69
N SER A 158 20.37 13.12 -3.62
CA SER A 158 19.58 13.33 -2.40
C SER A 158 18.56 12.22 -2.15
N VAL A 159 18.42 11.27 -3.08
CA VAL A 159 17.46 10.17 -2.99
C VAL A 159 18.15 8.82 -2.89
N ALA A 160 17.43 7.88 -2.30
CA ALA A 160 17.82 6.49 -2.26
C ALA A 160 16.60 5.59 -2.44
N VAL A 161 16.86 4.30 -2.63
CA VAL A 161 15.83 3.31 -2.94
C VAL A 161 15.88 2.20 -1.90
N LEU A 162 14.71 1.80 -1.43
CA LEU A 162 14.51 0.63 -0.58
C LEU A 162 13.47 -0.32 -1.17
N PRO A 163 13.52 -1.61 -0.83
CA PRO A 163 12.46 -2.55 -1.16
C PRO A 163 11.14 -2.10 -0.51
N LEU A 164 10.04 -2.31 -1.24
CA LEU A 164 8.68 -2.16 -0.74
C LEU A 164 8.01 -3.53 -0.75
N LYS A 165 7.59 -4.04 0.40
CA LYS A 165 6.77 -5.24 0.52
C LYS A 165 5.31 -4.82 0.57
N ALA A 166 4.48 -5.37 -0.29
CA ALA A 166 3.03 -5.18 -0.28
C ALA A 166 2.33 -6.55 -0.37
N ARG A 167 1.03 -6.58 -0.07
CA ARG A 167 0.25 -7.83 -0.11
C ARG A 167 0.30 -8.53 -1.47
N LEU A 168 0.34 -7.77 -2.56
CA LEU A 168 0.24 -8.28 -3.93
C LEU A 168 1.61 -8.46 -4.62
N GLY A 169 2.71 -8.09 -3.97
CA GLY A 169 4.02 -8.18 -4.59
C GLY A 169 5.09 -7.36 -3.87
N VAL A 170 6.27 -7.35 -4.47
CA VAL A 170 7.40 -6.53 -4.04
C VAL A 170 7.51 -5.33 -4.99
N GLY A 171 7.99 -4.22 -4.49
CA GLY A 171 8.21 -2.97 -5.21
C GLY A 171 9.50 -2.32 -4.73
N ALA A 172 9.70 -1.09 -5.15
CA ALA A 172 10.69 -0.19 -4.61
C ALA A 172 10.02 1.10 -4.15
N VAL A 173 10.61 1.74 -3.16
CA VAL A 173 10.24 3.08 -2.73
C VAL A 173 11.46 3.99 -2.85
N LEU A 174 11.26 5.11 -3.51
CA LEU A 174 12.21 6.21 -3.56
C LEU A 174 12.01 7.03 -2.29
N ILE A 175 13.08 7.21 -1.54
CA ILE A 175 13.11 7.91 -0.27
C ILE A 175 14.08 9.08 -0.34
N ASP A 176 13.84 10.10 0.48
CA ASP A 176 14.80 11.16 0.77
C ASP A 176 15.93 10.62 1.68
N ARG A 177 17.19 10.90 1.36
CA ARG A 177 18.35 10.40 2.11
C ARG A 177 18.54 11.03 3.48
N ASN A 178 17.93 12.17 3.75
CA ASN A 178 18.13 12.89 5.02
C ASN A 178 17.05 12.52 6.03
N THR A 179 15.83 12.25 5.54
CA THR A 179 14.64 12.06 6.37
C THR A 179 14.08 10.65 6.31
N ALA A 180 14.55 9.83 5.35
CA ALA A 180 13.97 8.57 4.94
C ALA A 180 12.51 8.65 4.47
N ILE A 181 11.93 9.85 4.32
CA ILE A 181 10.53 10.03 3.95
C ILE A 181 10.32 9.46 2.53
N PRO A 182 9.28 8.62 2.33
CA PRO A 182 8.95 8.10 1.01
C PRO A 182 8.44 9.21 0.10
N LEU A 183 9.09 9.38 -1.04
CA LEU A 183 8.77 10.37 -2.07
C LEU A 183 7.85 9.78 -3.14
N ARG A 184 8.16 8.55 -3.59
CA ARG A 184 7.40 7.87 -4.64
C ARG A 184 7.62 6.36 -4.56
N THR A 185 6.59 5.58 -4.89
CA THR A 185 6.71 4.12 -5.04
C THR A 185 6.83 3.76 -6.52
N ALA A 186 7.68 2.78 -6.83
CA ALA A 186 7.72 2.09 -8.11
C ALA A 186 7.30 0.64 -7.84
N THR A 187 6.14 0.22 -8.33
CA THR A 187 5.67 -1.16 -8.17
C THR A 187 6.44 -2.09 -9.12
N PHE A 188 6.91 -3.24 -8.62
CA PHE A 188 7.34 -4.34 -9.49
C PHE A 188 6.14 -5.24 -9.70
N ASP A 189 5.20 -4.76 -10.50
CA ASP A 189 4.10 -5.62 -10.91
C ASP A 189 4.59 -6.51 -12.05
N GLY A 190 4.50 -7.83 -11.84
CA GLY A 190 4.35 -8.80 -12.94
C GLY A 190 3.08 -8.57 -13.76
N TYR A 191 2.32 -7.51 -13.45
CA TYR A 191 1.23 -6.92 -14.21
C TYR A 191 1.55 -5.48 -14.63
N ALA A 192 2.74 -5.23 -15.20
CA ALA A 192 2.88 -4.10 -16.10
C ALA A 192 1.86 -4.27 -17.22
N THR A 193 0.69 -3.64 -17.08
CA THR A 193 -0.17 -3.38 -18.23
C THR A 193 0.56 -2.31 -19.05
N PRO A 194 0.97 -2.60 -20.29
CA PRO A 194 1.66 -1.62 -21.12
C PRO A 194 0.62 -0.69 -21.74
N ASN A 195 -0.05 0.16 -20.95
CA ASN A 195 -0.65 1.40 -21.46
C ASN A 195 -1.25 2.26 -20.35
N SER A 196 -0.54 3.31 -19.97
CA SER A 196 -1.17 4.59 -19.67
C SER A 196 -0.38 5.66 -20.41
N GLY A 197 -0.52 5.67 -21.73
CA GLY A 197 -0.19 6.84 -22.54
C GLY A 197 -0.98 8.06 -22.06
N PRO A 198 -0.45 9.28 -22.20
CA PRO A 198 -1.13 10.48 -21.76
C PRO A 198 -2.47 10.61 -22.48
N ALA A 199 -3.52 10.90 -21.71
CA ALA A 199 -4.82 11.31 -22.20
C ALA A 199 -4.63 12.56 -23.07
N ASP A 200 -4.66 12.37 -24.40
CA ASP A 200 -4.73 13.49 -25.34
C ASP A 200 -6.19 13.74 -25.69
N ASN A 201 -6.71 14.82 -25.10
CA ASN A 201 -7.99 15.40 -25.43
C ASN A 201 -7.81 16.18 -26.73
N ALA A 202 -8.27 15.64 -27.85
CA ALA A 202 -8.49 16.43 -29.06
C ALA A 202 -9.53 15.76 -29.99
N GLU A 203 -10.81 16.01 -29.72
CA GLU A 203 -11.73 16.40 -30.79
C GLU A 203 -11.77 17.95 -30.78
N PRO A 204 -11.85 18.64 -31.93
CA PRO A 204 -12.93 18.41 -32.90
C PRO A 204 -12.59 18.67 -34.39
N THR A 205 -13.60 18.42 -35.24
CA THR A 205 -13.79 18.88 -36.64
C THR A 205 -12.85 18.26 -37.69
N ARG A 206 -13.35 17.63 -38.76
CA ARG A 206 -14.39 18.12 -39.68
C ARG A 206 -14.95 16.97 -40.52
#